data_AF-A0A965ESZ1-F1
#
_entry.id   AF-A0A965ESZ1-F1
#
_cell.length_a   1.000
_cell.length_b   1.000
_cell.length_c   1.000
_cell.angle_alpha   90.00
_cell.angle_beta   90.00
_cell.angle_gamma   90.00
#
_symmetry.space_group_name_H-M   'P 1'
#
loop_
_entity.id
_entity.type
_entity.pdbx_description
1 polymer ?
#
loop_
_entity_poly.entity_id
_entity_poly.type
_entity_poly.pdbx_seq_one_letter_code
_entity_poly.pdbx_strand_id
1 'polypeptide(L)'
;MNTTTTVHGVFSTLSKTLLMLTAFAVMAISGADAAAGTLGHYMYGVDVANDIWEINPADQTATKVLTSAEIGQTANANAYDSVRNQMFFVNAANTFDYWERSTNTIKSVGGLSLGLGSDPNNGAFYNDAFWYFTHNSNVLNRATLSYTGSGETAVPSVSSLASFPVLGMNPTGVNTNTFGDIAIDTNTGTLYAMTSRGR
;
A
#
# COMPACT_ATOMS: atom_id res chain seq x y z
N MET A 1 82.83 -13.49 49.20
CA MET A 1 82.11 -13.64 47.92
C MET A 1 80.82 -12.85 48.05
N ASN A 2 80.81 -11.64 47.48
CA ASN A 2 80.23 -11.31 46.17
C ASN A 2 78.70 -11.33 46.20
N THR A 3 77.96 -10.29 45.82
CA THR A 3 78.23 -8.88 45.48
C THR A 3 76.84 -8.26 45.41
N THR A 4 76.57 -7.22 46.18
CA THR A 4 75.36 -6.39 46.03
C THR A 4 75.54 -5.53 44.79
N THR A 5 74.60 -5.60 43.84
CA THR A 5 74.57 -4.70 42.68
C THR A 5 73.44 -3.69 42.86
N THR A 6 73.82 -2.42 42.98
CA THR A 6 72.96 -1.24 42.79
C THR A 6 73.06 -0.79 41.33
N VAL A 7 72.03 -0.12 40.78
CA VAL A 7 72.06 1.08 39.89
C VAL A 7 70.62 1.36 39.42
N HIS A 8 69.96 2.39 39.99
CA HIS A 8 69.62 3.74 39.45
C HIS A 8 68.53 3.70 38.35
N GLY A 9 67.35 4.30 38.59
CA GLY A 9 67.01 5.70 38.23
C GLY A 9 66.42 5.72 36.81
N VAL A 10 65.26 6.30 36.48
CA VAL A 10 64.89 7.72 36.62
C VAL A 10 63.36 7.84 36.46
N PHE A 11 62.72 8.68 37.29
CA PHE A 11 61.38 9.22 37.07
C PHE A 11 61.42 10.30 35.98
N SER A 12 60.49 10.28 35.01
CA SER A 12 60.02 11.52 34.41
C SER A 12 58.53 11.46 34.07
N THR A 13 57.82 12.33 34.77
CA THR A 13 56.42 12.72 34.71
C THR A 13 56.01 13.44 33.41
N LEU A 14 54.68 13.46 33.20
CA LEU A 14 53.88 14.43 32.44
C LEU A 14 53.80 14.27 30.91
N SER A 15 52.61 13.92 30.43
CA SER A 15 51.75 14.96 29.87
C SER A 15 50.27 14.62 30.03
N LYS A 16 49.59 15.39 30.88
CA LYS A 16 48.14 15.53 30.85
C LYS A 16 47.82 16.35 29.61
N THR A 17 47.11 15.76 28.65
CA THR A 17 46.33 16.54 27.69
C THR A 17 44.90 16.03 27.72
N LEU A 18 44.02 17.00 27.78
CA LEU A 18 42.64 16.98 28.20
C LEU A 18 41.75 16.99 26.95
N LEU A 19 40.58 16.35 27.09
CA LEU A 19 39.30 16.69 26.45
C LEU A 19 38.93 16.12 25.06
N MET A 20 37.69 15.60 25.06
CA MET A 20 36.71 15.44 23.96
C MET A 20 36.89 14.28 22.96
N LEU A 21 36.01 13.27 23.02
CA LEU A 21 34.83 13.20 22.13
C LEU A 21 33.87 12.04 22.51
N THR A 22 32.62 12.41 22.75
CA THR A 22 31.36 11.69 22.43
C THR A 22 31.12 10.24 22.86
N ALA A 23 30.05 10.08 23.64
CA ALA A 23 29.29 8.85 23.80
C ALA A 23 28.96 8.18 22.46
N PHE A 24 29.22 6.88 22.35
CA PHE A 24 28.50 5.97 21.45
C PHE A 24 27.78 4.94 22.31
N ALA A 25 26.62 5.35 22.83
CA ALA A 25 25.50 4.42 22.92
C ALA A 25 24.84 4.39 21.53
N VAL A 26 24.28 3.24 21.17
CA VAL A 26 23.50 2.96 19.95
C VAL A 26 24.33 2.61 18.71
N MET A 27 24.67 1.32 18.60
CA MET A 27 24.67 0.62 17.31
C MET A 27 24.61 -0.90 17.54
N ALA A 28 23.46 -1.36 18.03
CA ALA A 28 23.06 -2.76 17.97
C ALA A 28 21.54 -2.86 17.72
N ILE A 29 21.01 -1.97 16.86
CA ILE A 29 19.68 -2.08 16.27
C ILE A 29 19.79 -1.54 14.84
N SER A 30 20.41 -2.30 13.96
CA SER A 30 20.27 -2.12 12.50
C SER A 30 20.48 -3.43 11.73
N GLY A 31 20.53 -4.56 12.43
CA GLY A 31 20.73 -5.89 11.84
C GLY A 31 19.46 -6.74 11.73
N ALA A 32 18.31 -6.26 12.25
CA ALA A 32 17.04 -6.99 12.15
C ALA A 32 16.26 -6.65 10.86
N ASP A 33 16.48 -5.46 10.28
CA ASP A 33 15.77 -5.06 9.05
C ASP A 33 16.35 -5.74 7.78
N ALA A 34 17.54 -6.32 7.87
CA ALA A 34 18.21 -6.96 6.74
C ALA A 34 17.74 -8.41 6.46
N ALA A 35 16.77 -8.93 7.22
CA ALA A 35 16.14 -10.23 6.99
C ALA A 35 14.63 -10.15 6.68
N ALA A 36 14.08 -8.94 6.46
CA ALA A 36 12.72 -8.73 5.91
C ALA A 36 12.70 -8.78 4.36
N GLY A 37 13.68 -9.47 3.77
CA GLY A 37 13.83 -9.57 2.31
C GLY A 37 12.95 -10.67 1.72
N THR A 38 11.76 -10.31 1.23
CA THR A 38 11.25 -10.60 -0.15
C THR A 38 9.75 -10.33 -0.33
N LEU A 39 8.98 -10.10 0.73
CA LEU A 39 7.56 -9.67 0.64
C LEU A 39 7.42 -8.16 0.90
N GLY A 40 8.20 -7.34 0.19
CA GLY A 40 8.25 -5.88 0.36
C GLY A 40 6.99 -5.10 -0.03
N HIS A 41 5.81 -5.69 0.18
CA HIS A 41 4.52 -5.09 -0.10
C HIS A 41 3.57 -5.33 1.07
N TYR A 42 2.91 -4.26 1.50
CA TYR A 42 1.81 -4.35 2.44
C TYR A 42 0.58 -4.97 1.77
N MET A 43 -0.17 -5.75 2.52
CA MET A 43 -1.53 -6.11 2.16
C MET A 43 -2.48 -5.07 2.75
N TYR A 44 -3.58 -4.82 2.06
CA TYR A 44 -4.63 -3.94 2.55
C TYR A 44 -5.95 -4.68 2.58
N GLY A 45 -6.75 -4.41 3.62
CA GLY A 45 -8.07 -5.00 3.79
C GLY A 45 -9.03 -4.02 4.43
N VAL A 46 -10.32 -4.29 4.25
CA VAL A 46 -11.41 -3.53 4.86
C VAL A 46 -12.07 -4.42 5.91
N ASP A 47 -12.27 -3.90 7.11
CA ASP A 47 -12.96 -4.65 8.17
C ASP A 47 -14.49 -4.48 8.13
N VAL A 48 -15.18 -5.12 9.08
CA VAL A 48 -16.66 -5.04 9.19
C VAL A 48 -17.19 -3.65 9.55
N ALA A 49 -16.33 -2.75 10.04
CA ALA A 49 -16.66 -1.36 10.32
C ALA A 49 -16.37 -0.43 9.13
N ASN A 50 -15.90 -0.98 7.99
CA ASN A 50 -15.39 -0.25 6.85
C ASN A 50 -14.14 0.59 7.15
N ASP A 51 -13.32 0.17 8.12
CA ASP A 51 -12.00 0.76 8.34
C ASP A 51 -10.98 0.07 7.43
N ILE A 52 -10.00 0.81 6.92
CA ILE A 52 -8.91 0.26 6.09
C ILE A 52 -7.73 -0.07 6.98
N TRP A 53 -7.28 -1.32 6.87
CA TRP A 53 -6.15 -1.87 7.58
C TRP A 53 -5.00 -2.15 6.61
N GLU A 54 -3.82 -1.75 7.02
CA GLU A 54 -2.55 -2.13 6.43
C GLU A 54 -1.97 -3.32 7.21
N ILE A 55 -1.56 -4.35 6.51
CA ILE A 55 -1.05 -5.59 7.06
C ILE A 55 0.34 -5.82 6.48
N ASN A 56 1.33 -5.97 7.35
CA ASN A 56 2.67 -6.37 6.96
C ASN A 56 2.80 -7.89 7.13
N PRO A 57 2.86 -8.68 6.04
CA PRO A 57 2.94 -10.13 6.13
C PRO A 57 4.31 -10.63 6.63
N ALA A 58 5.37 -9.82 6.50
CA ALA A 58 6.70 -10.18 7.00
C ALA A 58 6.75 -10.12 8.54
N ASP A 59 6.20 -9.04 9.11
CA ASP A 59 6.24 -8.79 10.55
C ASP A 59 4.98 -9.23 11.29
N GLN A 60 3.96 -9.70 10.55
CA GLN A 60 2.64 -10.11 11.07
C GLN A 60 1.95 -9.01 11.89
N THR A 61 2.13 -7.76 11.48
CA THR A 61 1.52 -6.59 12.12
C THR A 61 0.35 -6.07 11.29
N ALA A 62 -0.65 -5.50 11.97
CA ALA A 62 -1.78 -4.84 11.35
C ALA A 62 -1.97 -3.45 11.97
N THR A 63 -2.09 -2.44 11.12
CA THR A 63 -2.28 -1.04 11.53
C THR A 63 -3.50 -0.49 10.81
N LYS A 64 -4.42 0.11 11.57
CA LYS A 64 -5.53 0.86 10.97
C LYS A 64 -4.97 2.16 10.39
N VAL A 65 -5.17 2.37 9.08
CA VAL A 65 -4.65 3.54 8.37
C VAL A 65 -5.75 4.55 8.07
N LEU A 66 -7.00 4.10 7.92
CA LEU A 66 -8.15 4.96 7.68
C LEU A 66 -9.38 4.42 8.40
N THR A 67 -10.23 5.34 8.84
CA THR A 67 -11.53 5.03 9.42
C THR A 67 -12.67 5.22 8.41
N SER A 68 -13.77 4.52 8.63
CA SER A 68 -15.03 4.68 7.88
C SER A 68 -15.52 6.14 7.86
N ALA A 69 -15.30 6.90 8.93
CA ALA A 69 -15.65 8.31 9.00
C ALA A 69 -14.81 9.18 8.04
N GLU A 70 -13.53 8.84 7.87
CA GLU A 70 -12.63 9.55 6.97
C GLU A 70 -12.92 9.22 5.50
N ILE A 71 -13.25 7.97 5.19
CA ILE A 71 -13.43 7.50 3.80
C ILE A 71 -14.86 7.61 3.28
N GLY A 72 -15.84 8.03 4.10
CA GLY A 72 -17.23 8.18 3.66
C GLY A 72 -18.04 6.88 3.71
N GLN A 73 -17.81 6.05 4.72
CA GLN A 73 -18.57 4.86 5.15
C GLN A 73 -18.41 3.56 4.36
N THR A 74 -17.95 3.56 3.11
CA THR A 74 -17.69 2.32 2.35
C THR A 74 -16.37 2.41 1.59
N ALA A 75 -15.69 1.27 1.43
CA ALA A 75 -14.50 1.14 0.58
C ALA A 75 -14.31 -0.28 0.04
N ASN A 76 -15.41 -1.04 -0.14
CA ASN A 76 -15.34 -2.45 -0.57
C ASN A 76 -14.62 -2.62 -1.92
N ALA A 77 -14.69 -1.61 -2.79
CA ALA A 77 -13.87 -1.52 -3.98
C ALA A 77 -12.63 -0.67 -3.73
N ASN A 78 -11.63 -1.24 -3.08
CA ASN A 78 -10.34 -0.61 -2.87
C ASN A 78 -9.24 -1.25 -3.73
N ALA A 79 -8.24 -0.48 -4.12
CA ALA A 79 -7.12 -0.96 -4.92
C ALA A 79 -5.85 -0.16 -4.66
N TYR A 80 -4.72 -0.86 -4.51
CA TYR A 80 -3.45 -0.23 -4.16
C TYR A 80 -2.50 -0.10 -5.35
N ASP A 81 -2.04 1.12 -5.61
CA ASP A 81 -0.89 1.39 -6.48
C ASP A 81 0.39 1.45 -5.65
N SER A 82 1.15 0.36 -5.71
CA SER A 82 2.45 0.23 -5.02
C SER A 82 3.56 1.10 -5.60
N VAL A 83 3.44 1.59 -6.84
CA VAL A 83 4.45 2.47 -7.44
C VAL A 83 4.35 3.88 -6.86
N ARG A 84 3.15 4.31 -6.50
CA ARG A 84 2.86 5.66 -5.98
C ARG A 84 2.42 5.66 -4.52
N ASN A 85 2.30 4.50 -3.89
CA ASN A 85 1.81 4.36 -2.52
C ASN A 85 0.43 5.03 -2.30
N GLN A 86 -0.48 4.79 -3.24
CA GLN A 86 -1.84 5.34 -3.26
C GLN A 86 -2.88 4.22 -3.18
N MET A 87 -3.85 4.36 -2.26
CA MET A 87 -5.01 3.47 -2.19
C MET A 87 -6.21 4.16 -2.82
N PHE A 88 -6.68 3.64 -3.94
CA PHE A 88 -7.91 4.07 -4.59
C PHE A 88 -9.12 3.40 -3.94
N PHE A 89 -10.23 4.11 -3.81
CA PHE A 89 -11.48 3.54 -3.34
C PHE A 89 -12.69 4.33 -3.86
N VAL A 90 -13.85 3.69 -3.82
CA VAL A 90 -15.15 4.33 -4.03
C VAL A 90 -15.90 4.37 -2.71
N ASN A 91 -16.38 5.55 -2.32
CA ASN A 91 -17.16 5.72 -1.09
C ASN A 91 -18.67 5.60 -1.31
N ALA A 92 -19.46 5.73 -0.24
CA ALA A 92 -20.91 5.57 -0.27
C ALA A 92 -21.64 6.66 -1.07
N ALA A 93 -20.95 7.78 -1.33
CA ALA A 93 -21.44 8.85 -2.20
C ALA A 93 -21.09 8.59 -3.69
N ASN A 94 -20.54 7.41 -4.01
CA ASN A 94 -20.08 7.03 -5.35
C ASN A 94 -19.00 7.96 -5.92
N THR A 95 -18.22 8.62 -5.05
CA THR A 95 -17.04 9.39 -5.47
C THR A 95 -15.82 8.50 -5.54
N PHE A 96 -14.96 8.78 -6.51
CA PHE A 96 -13.71 8.04 -6.70
C PHE A 96 -12.58 8.84 -6.06
N ASP A 97 -12.06 8.33 -4.96
CA ASP A 97 -11.09 8.99 -4.11
C ASP A 97 -9.83 8.13 -3.97
N TYR A 98 -8.76 8.73 -3.47
CA TYR A 98 -7.55 8.02 -3.11
C TYR A 98 -6.96 8.55 -1.80
N TRP A 99 -6.41 7.63 -1.01
CA TRP A 99 -5.54 7.95 0.11
C TRP A 99 -4.09 7.94 -0.36
N GLU A 100 -3.40 9.04 -0.10
CA GLU A 100 -1.98 9.20 -0.33
C GLU A 100 -1.23 8.90 0.96
N ARG A 101 -0.51 7.78 0.98
CA ARG A 101 0.17 7.29 2.19
C ARG A 101 1.24 8.25 2.70
N SER A 102 1.98 8.89 1.80
CA SER A 102 3.12 9.75 2.15
C SER A 102 2.72 11.01 2.92
N THR A 103 1.53 11.54 2.65
CA THR A 103 0.98 12.71 3.34
C THR A 103 -0.13 12.34 4.33
N ASN A 104 -0.58 11.09 4.31
CA ASN A 104 -1.72 10.59 5.06
C ASN A 104 -3.00 11.42 4.82
N THR A 105 -3.30 11.72 3.56
CA THR A 105 -4.47 12.52 3.18
C THR A 105 -5.36 11.81 2.17
N ILE A 106 -6.67 12.05 2.26
CA ILE A 106 -7.65 11.61 1.26
C ILE A 106 -7.89 12.75 0.28
N LYS A 107 -7.90 12.43 -1.01
CA LYS A 107 -8.11 13.37 -2.12
C LYS A 107 -9.02 12.72 -3.16
N SER A 108 -9.75 13.53 -3.91
CA SER A 108 -10.54 13.01 -5.04
C SER A 108 -9.68 12.78 -6.27
N VAL A 109 -9.98 11.70 -6.99
CA VAL A 109 -9.41 11.45 -8.33
C VAL A 109 -10.07 12.41 -9.31
N GLY A 110 -9.25 13.11 -10.10
CA GLY A 110 -9.74 14.06 -11.10
C GLY A 110 -10.28 13.38 -12.37
N GLY A 111 -10.68 14.21 -13.34
CA GLY A 111 -10.98 13.76 -14.71
C GLY A 111 -12.41 13.26 -14.90
N LEU A 112 -12.56 12.21 -15.72
CA LEU A 112 -13.87 11.63 -16.02
C LEU A 112 -14.47 10.96 -14.77
N SER A 113 -15.76 11.19 -14.53
CA SER A 113 -16.50 10.43 -13.53
C SER A 113 -16.61 8.97 -13.94
N LEU A 114 -16.50 8.04 -12.98
CA LEU A 114 -16.76 6.63 -13.20
C LEU A 114 -18.22 6.33 -13.58
N GLY A 115 -19.14 7.29 -13.37
CA GLY A 115 -20.56 7.14 -13.74
C GLY A 115 -21.30 6.10 -12.91
N LEU A 116 -20.87 5.90 -11.66
CA LEU A 116 -21.41 4.88 -10.77
C LEU A 116 -22.79 5.30 -10.22
N GLY A 117 -23.78 4.43 -10.36
CA GLY A 117 -25.08 4.56 -9.70
C GLY A 117 -25.16 3.81 -8.36
N SER A 118 -24.11 3.06 -8.01
CA SER A 118 -23.99 2.25 -6.79
C SER A 118 -22.54 1.80 -6.61
N ASP A 119 -22.13 1.63 -5.36
CA ASP A 119 -20.77 1.26 -4.98
C ASP A 119 -20.38 -0.08 -5.63
N PRO A 120 -19.22 -0.16 -6.31
CA PRO A 120 -18.70 -1.42 -6.80
C PRO A 120 -18.32 -2.32 -5.62
N ASN A 121 -18.46 -3.64 -5.81
CA ASN A 121 -18.14 -4.60 -4.76
C ASN A 121 -16.64 -4.94 -4.68
N ASN A 122 -15.86 -4.54 -5.69
CA ASN A 122 -14.44 -4.85 -5.80
C ASN A 122 -13.71 -3.82 -6.64
N GLY A 123 -12.40 -3.75 -6.41
CA GLY A 123 -11.46 -2.98 -7.19
C GLY A 123 -10.13 -3.71 -7.27
N ALA A 124 -9.39 -3.50 -8.35
CA ALA A 124 -7.99 -3.89 -8.46
C ALA A 124 -7.23 -2.83 -9.26
N PHE A 125 -5.96 -2.65 -8.94
CA PHE A 125 -5.09 -1.73 -9.64
C PHE A 125 -4.11 -2.52 -10.49
N TYR A 126 -4.05 -2.20 -11.77
CA TYR A 126 -3.10 -2.76 -12.71
C TYR A 126 -2.92 -1.78 -13.86
N ASN A 127 -1.74 -1.77 -14.48
CA ASN A 127 -1.43 -1.00 -15.68
C ASN A 127 -1.94 0.45 -15.71
N ASP A 128 -1.70 1.19 -14.62
CA ASP A 128 -2.19 2.57 -14.42
C ASP A 128 -3.71 2.69 -14.60
N ALA A 129 -4.46 1.67 -14.16
CA ALA A 129 -5.90 1.65 -14.25
C ALA A 129 -6.56 1.01 -13.02
N PHE A 130 -7.72 1.55 -12.68
CA PHE A 130 -8.64 0.97 -11.70
C PHE A 130 -9.62 0.06 -12.43
N TRP A 131 -9.55 -1.23 -12.11
CA TRP A 131 -10.39 -2.29 -12.66
C TRP A 131 -11.46 -2.67 -11.65
N TYR A 132 -12.72 -2.72 -12.07
CA TYR A 132 -13.84 -2.99 -11.17
C TYR A 132 -15.03 -3.61 -11.92
N PHE A 133 -15.82 -4.43 -11.22
CA PHE A 133 -17.13 -4.83 -11.72
C PHE A 133 -18.20 -3.83 -11.31
N THR A 134 -19.08 -3.47 -12.24
CA THR A 134 -20.31 -2.76 -11.86
C THR A 134 -21.14 -3.65 -10.94
N HIS A 135 -21.68 -3.08 -9.87
CA HIS A 135 -22.54 -3.81 -8.94
C HIS A 135 -23.70 -4.50 -9.68
N ASN A 136 -23.96 -5.77 -9.36
CA ASN A 136 -24.99 -6.61 -10.00
C ASN A 136 -24.88 -6.76 -11.53
N SER A 137 -23.66 -6.69 -12.07
CA SER A 137 -23.39 -6.80 -13.51
C SER A 137 -22.23 -7.77 -13.79
N ASN A 138 -22.18 -8.31 -15.01
CA ASN A 138 -21.07 -9.13 -15.52
C ASN A 138 -20.16 -8.33 -16.45
N VAL A 139 -20.05 -7.02 -16.20
CA VAL A 139 -19.22 -6.10 -16.98
C VAL A 139 -18.04 -5.67 -16.13
N LEU A 140 -16.85 -6.04 -16.61
CA LEU A 140 -15.58 -5.53 -16.10
C LEU A 140 -15.36 -4.15 -16.69
N ASN A 141 -15.07 -3.16 -15.86
CA ASN A 141 -14.74 -1.82 -16.28
C ASN A 141 -13.27 -1.53 -16.01
N ARG A 142 -12.70 -0.68 -16.85
CA ARG A 142 -11.36 -0.13 -16.69
C ARG A 142 -11.44 1.38 -16.72
N ALA A 143 -11.00 2.02 -15.63
CA ALA A 143 -10.74 3.44 -15.57
C ALA A 143 -9.24 3.68 -15.68
N THR A 144 -8.78 4.09 -16.86
CA THR A 144 -7.36 4.39 -17.11
C THR A 144 -7.00 5.71 -16.45
N LEU A 145 -5.96 5.72 -15.63
CA LEU A 145 -5.48 6.90 -14.92
C LEU A 145 -4.30 7.53 -15.67
N SER A 146 -4.33 8.85 -15.71
CA SER A 146 -3.20 9.69 -16.05
C SER A 146 -2.72 10.37 -14.77
N TYR A 147 -1.43 10.70 -14.70
CA TYR A 147 -0.85 11.28 -13.49
C TYR A 147 -0.14 12.59 -13.82
N THR A 148 -0.43 13.62 -13.03
CA THR A 148 0.32 14.87 -13.05
C THR A 148 1.39 14.83 -11.96
N GLY A 149 2.65 15.05 -12.32
CA GLY A 149 3.80 14.92 -11.43
C GLY A 149 4.41 13.51 -11.46
N SER A 150 5.18 13.17 -10.43
CA SER A 150 5.96 11.92 -10.35
C SER A 150 6.09 11.42 -8.92
N GLY A 151 6.28 10.11 -8.75
CA GLY A 151 6.46 9.50 -7.45
C GLY A 151 5.16 9.44 -6.64
N GLU A 152 5.29 9.42 -5.32
CA GLU A 152 4.18 9.11 -4.41
C GLU A 152 3.10 10.20 -4.34
N THR A 153 3.44 11.43 -4.72
CA THR A 153 2.55 12.59 -4.70
C THR A 153 1.96 12.91 -6.07
N ALA A 154 2.16 12.02 -7.06
CA ALA A 154 1.61 12.22 -8.39
C ALA A 154 0.07 12.19 -8.34
N VAL A 155 -0.58 13.18 -8.94
CA VAL A 155 -2.03 13.37 -8.83
C VAL A 155 -2.74 12.58 -9.93
N PRO A 156 -3.56 11.55 -9.59
CA PRO A 156 -4.31 10.75 -10.56
C PRO A 156 -5.53 11.49 -11.13
N SER A 157 -5.83 11.20 -12.39
CA SER A 157 -7.02 11.66 -13.10
C SER A 157 -7.49 10.62 -14.11
N VAL A 158 -8.79 10.29 -14.11
CA VAL A 158 -9.37 9.33 -15.06
C VAL A 158 -9.33 9.94 -16.46
N SER A 159 -8.56 9.31 -17.34
CA SER A 159 -8.32 9.74 -18.72
C SER A 159 -9.21 9.04 -19.74
N SER A 160 -9.63 7.80 -19.45
CA SER A 160 -10.53 7.03 -20.30
C SER A 160 -11.26 5.94 -19.52
N LEU A 161 -12.44 5.58 -20.02
CA LEU A 161 -13.25 4.48 -19.51
C LEU A 161 -13.45 3.45 -20.62
N ALA A 162 -13.36 2.17 -20.26
CA ALA A 162 -13.70 1.06 -21.13
C ALA A 162 -14.48 0.00 -20.35
N SER A 163 -15.38 -0.71 -21.04
CA SER A 163 -16.21 -1.76 -20.47
C SER A 163 -16.07 -3.03 -21.29
N PHE A 164 -15.95 -4.16 -20.61
CA PHE A 164 -15.68 -5.47 -21.19
C PHE A 164 -16.72 -6.47 -20.69
N PRO A 165 -17.53 -7.05 -21.57
CA PRO A 165 -18.41 -8.15 -21.18
C PRO A 165 -17.57 -9.39 -20.83
N VAL A 166 -17.90 -10.07 -19.74
CA VAL A 166 -17.26 -11.35 -19.42
C VAL A 166 -17.82 -12.43 -20.35
N LEU A 167 -16.92 -13.06 -21.12
CA LEU A 167 -17.31 -14.11 -22.06
C LEU A 167 -18.03 -15.26 -21.34
N GLY A 168 -19.14 -15.72 -21.92
CA GLY A 168 -19.95 -16.79 -21.35
C GLY A 168 -20.90 -16.35 -20.23
N MET A 169 -20.90 -15.06 -19.85
CA MET A 169 -21.86 -14.49 -18.92
C MET A 169 -22.79 -13.51 -19.65
N ASN A 170 -24.05 -13.41 -19.20
CA ASN A 170 -24.95 -12.39 -19.72
C ASN A 170 -24.54 -11.03 -19.14
N PRO A 171 -24.15 -10.03 -19.98
CA PRO A 171 -23.73 -8.72 -19.49
C PRO A 171 -24.87 -7.96 -18.80
N THR A 172 -26.13 -8.24 -19.16
CA THR A 172 -27.32 -7.56 -18.65
C THR A 172 -28.24 -8.57 -17.98
N GLY A 173 -28.24 -8.58 -16.64
CA GLY A 173 -29.08 -9.49 -15.87
C GLY A 173 -29.00 -9.20 -14.39
N VAL A 174 -30.14 -8.85 -13.81
CA VAL A 174 -30.28 -8.50 -12.38
C VAL A 174 -29.77 -9.66 -11.51
N ASN A 175 -28.87 -9.37 -10.57
CA ASN A 175 -28.49 -10.25 -9.45
C ASN A 175 -27.82 -11.60 -9.77
N THR A 176 -27.09 -11.76 -10.88
CA THR A 176 -26.40 -13.05 -11.12
C THR A 176 -24.98 -13.13 -10.57
N ASN A 177 -24.32 -12.00 -10.30
CA ASN A 177 -22.93 -12.04 -9.89
C ASN A 177 -22.58 -10.98 -8.84
N THR A 178 -22.23 -11.46 -7.66
CA THR A 178 -21.52 -10.69 -6.64
C THR A 178 -20.07 -11.15 -6.72
N PHE A 179 -19.33 -10.58 -7.67
CA PHE A 179 -17.88 -10.76 -7.67
C PHE A 179 -17.36 -10.30 -6.32
N GLY A 180 -16.71 -11.21 -5.60
CA GLY A 180 -16.12 -10.95 -4.29
C GLY A 180 -14.87 -10.12 -4.48
N ASP A 181 -13.76 -10.79 -4.75
CA ASP A 181 -12.47 -10.14 -4.97
C ASP A 181 -11.98 -10.28 -6.41
N ILE A 182 -11.16 -9.32 -6.83
CA ILE A 182 -10.36 -9.39 -8.05
C ILE A 182 -8.89 -9.57 -7.63
N ALA A 183 -8.22 -10.53 -8.25
CA ALA A 183 -6.77 -10.66 -8.22
C ALA A 183 -6.20 -10.54 -9.64
N ILE A 184 -5.02 -9.97 -9.78
CA ILE A 184 -4.35 -9.84 -11.08
C ILE A 184 -2.94 -10.40 -10.96
N ASP A 185 -2.60 -11.36 -11.81
CA ASP A 185 -1.20 -11.75 -12.01
C ASP A 185 -0.51 -10.69 -12.86
N THR A 186 0.34 -9.89 -12.22
CA THR A 186 1.01 -8.76 -12.86
C THR A 186 2.02 -9.18 -13.92
N ASN A 187 2.51 -10.42 -13.89
CA ASN A 187 3.47 -10.93 -14.89
C ASN A 187 2.79 -11.23 -16.23
N THR A 188 1.56 -11.72 -16.18
CA THR A 188 0.79 -12.11 -17.38
C THR A 188 -0.31 -11.12 -17.73
N GLY A 189 -0.71 -10.25 -16.81
CA GLY A 189 -1.89 -9.40 -16.92
C GLY A 189 -3.21 -10.15 -16.80
N THR A 190 -3.17 -11.40 -16.32
CA THR A 190 -4.38 -12.23 -16.16
C THR A 190 -5.16 -11.80 -14.92
N LEU A 191 -6.43 -11.45 -15.13
CA LEU A 191 -7.36 -11.12 -14.06
C LEU A 191 -8.15 -12.37 -13.65
N TYR A 192 -8.12 -12.67 -12.36
CA TYR A 192 -8.91 -13.70 -11.71
C TYR A 192 -10.00 -13.03 -10.89
N ALA A 193 -11.25 -13.41 -11.11
CA ALA A 193 -12.38 -12.90 -10.34
C ALA A 193 -13.26 -14.06 -9.89
N MET A 194 -13.62 -14.05 -8.61
CA MET A 194 -14.46 -15.08 -8.00
C MET A 194 -15.89 -14.59 -7.90
N THR A 195 -16.83 -15.33 -8.48
CA THR A 195 -18.25 -15.11 -8.22
C THR A 195 -18.59 -15.61 -6.81
N SER A 196 -19.50 -14.97 -6.09
CA SER A 196 -19.99 -15.41 -4.77
C SER A 196 -20.49 -16.86 -4.71
N ARG A 197 -20.78 -17.46 -5.86
CA ARG A 197 -21.23 -18.85 -5.97
C ARG A 197 -20.13 -19.84 -6.34
N GLY A 198 -18.87 -19.39 -6.50
CA GLY A 198 -17.71 -20.23 -6.84
C GLY A 198 -18.09 -21.43 -7.69
N ARG A 199 -18.44 -21.22 -8.96
CA ARG A 199 -18.83 -22.33 -9.84
C ARG A 199 -17.62 -23.13 -10.26
#